data_AF-A0A520B1T2-F1
#
_entry.id   AF-A0A520B1T2-F1
#
_cell.length_a   1.000
_cell.length_b   1.000
_cell.length_c   1.000
_cell.angle_alpha   90.00
_cell.angle_beta   90.00
_cell.angle_gamma   90.00
#
_symmetry.space_group_name_H-M   'P 1'
#
loop_
_entity.id
_entity.type
_entity.pdbx_description
1 polymer ?
#
loop_
_entity_poly.entity_id
_entity_poly.type
_entity_poly.pdbx_seq_one_letter_code
_entity_poly.pdbx_strand_id
1 'polypeptide(L)'
;MIEFLKQPWAWYVAGPLVGVTVPLLLIVGNKSFGISSTLRHICASCMPANIPFFKYDWKKEAWNLFFVLGIFIGGVIAINLLSNPVTMEVNPKLATELAGYGIANYNNLV
;
A
#
# COMPACT_ATOMS: atom_id res chain seq x y z
N MET A 1 -7.97 23.64 2.35
CA MET A 1 -8.26 22.48 1.48
C MET A 1 -7.30 21.32 1.72
N ILE A 2 -5.97 21.54 1.72
CA ILE A 2 -4.97 20.52 2.06
C ILE A 2 -5.12 19.98 3.49
N GLU A 3 -5.50 20.82 4.46
CA GLU A 3 -5.77 20.35 5.84
C GLU A 3 -6.87 19.29 5.94
N PHE A 4 -7.91 19.37 5.09
CA PHE A 4 -8.98 18.37 5.03
C PHE A 4 -8.48 17.01 4.48
N LEU A 5 -7.44 17.03 3.65
CA LEU A 5 -6.81 15.81 3.14
C LEU A 5 -5.79 15.22 4.13
N LYS A 6 -5.26 16.04 5.05
CA LYS A 6 -4.29 15.60 6.08
C LYS A 6 -4.95 14.94 7.29
N GLN A 7 -6.21 15.27 7.60
CA GLN A 7 -6.90 14.66 8.74
C GLN A 7 -7.06 13.14 8.54
N PRO A 8 -7.13 12.34 9.61
CA PRO A 8 -7.46 10.92 9.48
C PRO A 8 -8.88 10.77 8.93
N TRP A 9 -9.02 10.05 7.82
CA TRP A 9 -10.34 9.75 7.27
C TRP A 9 -10.92 8.55 8.01
N ALA A 10 -12.22 8.62 8.29
CA ALA A 10 -12.89 7.49 8.92
C ALA A 10 -12.80 6.24 8.03
N TRP A 11 -12.58 5.09 8.67
CA TRP A 11 -12.33 3.83 7.98
C TRP A 11 -13.49 3.43 7.05
N TYR A 12 -14.72 3.80 7.38
CA TYR A 12 -15.91 3.52 6.55
C TYR A 12 -15.96 4.38 5.28
N VAL A 13 -15.13 5.42 5.16
CA VAL A 13 -14.97 6.21 3.93
C VAL A 13 -13.76 5.70 3.17
N ALA A 14 -12.61 5.60 3.84
CA ALA A 14 -11.35 5.19 3.21
C ALA A 14 -11.41 3.74 2.68
N GLY A 15 -12.03 2.83 3.44
CA GLY A 15 -12.14 1.41 3.10
C GLY A 15 -12.89 1.18 1.79
N PRO A 16 -14.14 1.67 1.62
CA PRO A 16 -14.85 1.55 0.35
C PRO A 16 -14.13 2.24 -0.81
N LEU A 17 -13.51 3.40 -0.57
CA LEU A 17 -12.82 4.15 -1.62
C LEU A 17 -11.61 3.36 -2.17
N VAL A 18 -10.81 2.75 -1.29
CA VAL A 18 -9.73 1.82 -1.67
C VAL A 18 -10.31 0.53 -2.26
N GLY A 19 -11.35 -0.02 -1.66
CA GLY A 19 -11.99 -1.27 -2.10
C GLY A 19 -12.57 -1.19 -3.50
N VAL A 20 -13.08 -0.02 -3.91
CA VAL A 20 -13.61 0.23 -5.27
C VAL A 20 -12.51 0.28 -6.32
N THR A 21 -11.26 0.57 -5.96
CA THR A 21 -10.16 0.61 -6.94
C THR A 21 -9.97 -0.74 -7.65
N VAL A 22 -10.13 -1.85 -6.94
CA VAL A 22 -9.98 -3.21 -7.49
C VAL A 22 -11.04 -3.54 -8.55
N PRO A 23 -12.36 -3.46 -8.28
CA PRO A 23 -13.38 -3.69 -9.29
C PRO A 23 -13.36 -2.63 -10.39
N LEU A 24 -12.99 -1.38 -10.10
CA LEU A 24 -12.82 -0.36 -11.14
C LEU A 24 -11.74 -0.78 -12.14
N LEU A 25 -10.56 -1.21 -11.65
CA LEU A 25 -9.47 -1.66 -12.50
C LEU A 25 -9.79 -2.96 -13.26
N LEU A 26 -10.52 -3.89 -12.62
CA LEU A 26 -10.92 -5.15 -13.24
C LEU A 26 -11.98 -4.96 -14.32
N ILE A 27 -13.05 -4.20 -14.04
CA ILE A 27 -14.20 -4.04 -14.94
C ILE A 27 -13.89 -3.07 -16.08
N VAL A 28 -13.20 -1.95 -15.78
CA VAL A 28 -12.90 -0.91 -16.78
C VAL A 28 -11.63 -1.24 -17.57
N GLY A 29 -10.63 -1.82 -16.91
CA GLY A 29 -9.33 -2.10 -17.53
C GLY A 29 -9.20 -3.51 -18.13
N ASN A 30 -10.06 -4.46 -17.73
CA ASN A 30 -9.84 -5.90 -17.94
C ASN A 30 -8.42 -6.34 -17.56
N LYS A 31 -7.83 -5.67 -16.56
CA LYS A 31 -6.47 -5.92 -16.07
C LYS A 31 -6.56 -6.65 -14.74
N SER A 32 -5.96 -7.83 -14.65
CA SER A 32 -5.87 -8.58 -13.41
C SER A 32 -4.97 -7.86 -12.41
N PHE A 33 -5.51 -7.61 -11.21
CA PHE A 33 -4.77 -7.00 -10.12
C PHE A 33 -3.87 -8.05 -9.44
N GLY A 34 -2.54 -7.88 -9.52
CA GLY A 34 -1.58 -8.87 -9.02
C GLY A 34 -0.31 -8.25 -8.44
N ILE A 35 -0.30 -7.92 -7.16
CA ILE A 35 0.91 -7.39 -6.49
C ILE A 35 1.97 -8.49 -6.34
N SER A 36 1.57 -9.70 -5.90
CA SER A 36 2.50 -10.82 -5.70
C SER A 36 3.16 -11.32 -6.99
N SER A 37 2.46 -11.26 -8.13
CA SER A 37 3.07 -11.61 -9.43
C SER A 37 4.08 -10.55 -9.88
N THR A 38 3.90 -9.29 -9.46
CA THR A 38 4.81 -8.18 -9.78
C THR A 38 6.20 -8.36 -9.19
N LEU A 39 6.30 -8.89 -7.96
CA LEU A 39 7.60 -9.19 -7.36
C LEU A 39 8.37 -10.25 -8.17
N ARG A 40 7.66 -11.26 -8.71
CA ARG A 40 8.22 -12.29 -9.59
C ARG A 40 8.66 -11.72 -10.94
N HIS A 41 7.91 -10.78 -11.52
CA HIS A 41 8.29 -10.07 -12.76
C HIS A 41 9.58 -9.27 -12.58
N ILE A 42 9.72 -8.56 -11.46
CA ILE A 42 10.92 -7.78 -11.13
C ILE A 42 12.12 -8.70 -10.92
N CYS A 43 11.95 -9.82 -10.24
CA CYS A 43 13.03 -10.81 -10.09
C CYS A 43 13.46 -11.42 -11.44
N ALA A 44 12.49 -11.71 -12.32
CA ALA A 44 12.78 -12.23 -13.67
C ALA A 44 13.52 -11.21 -14.57
N SER A 45 13.29 -9.91 -14.38
CA SER A 45 13.91 -8.86 -15.18
C SER A 45 15.29 -8.42 -14.66
N CYS A 46 15.49 -8.34 -13.33
CA CYS A 46 16.77 -7.93 -12.73
C CYS A 46 17.79 -9.06 -12.66
N MET A 47 17.36 -10.32 -12.53
CA MET A 47 18.27 -11.47 -12.42
C MET A 47 17.79 -12.59 -13.35
N PRO A 48 18.25 -12.59 -14.62
CA PRO A 48 17.95 -13.67 -15.56
C PRO A 48 18.80 -14.91 -15.20
N ALA A 49 18.57 -15.47 -14.01
CA ALA A 49 19.06 -16.78 -13.66
C ALA A 49 18.38 -17.80 -14.60
N ASN A 50 19.11 -18.84 -14.99
CA ASN A 50 18.67 -19.87 -15.94
C ASN A 50 17.61 -20.82 -15.34
N ILE A 51 16.68 -20.28 -14.54
CA ILE A 51 15.64 -20.98 -13.80
C ILE A 51 14.38 -20.95 -14.68
N PRO A 52 13.79 -22.11 -15.04
CA PRO A 52 12.61 -22.20 -15.90
C PRO A 52 11.42 -21.35 -15.42
N PHE A 53 11.32 -21.15 -14.11
CA PHE A 53 10.29 -20.36 -13.45
C PHE A 53 10.31 -18.86 -13.81
N PHE A 54 11.46 -18.31 -14.21
CA PHE A 54 11.63 -16.90 -14.61
C PHE A 54 11.62 -16.69 -16.13
N LYS A 55 11.58 -17.77 -16.93
CA LYS A 55 11.45 -17.71 -18.39
C LYS A 55 9.99 -17.61 -18.81
N TYR A 56 9.40 -16.44 -18.64
CA TYR A 56 8.06 -16.16 -19.17
C TYR A 56 7.95 -14.70 -19.60
N ASP A 57 6.94 -14.40 -20.40
CA ASP A 57 6.75 -13.09 -21.02
C ASP A 57 6.14 -12.08 -20.02
N TRP A 58 6.99 -11.55 -19.13
CA TRP A 58 6.62 -10.55 -18.12
C TRP A 58 6.02 -9.27 -18.73
N LYS A 59 6.24 -9.00 -20.02
CA LYS A 59 5.66 -7.85 -20.72
C LYS A 59 4.13 -7.93 -20.77
N LYS A 60 3.54 -9.13 -20.73
CA LYS A 60 2.09 -9.31 -20.70
C LYS A 60 1.44 -8.72 -19.43
N GLU A 61 2.20 -8.64 -18.34
CA GLU A 61 1.78 -8.07 -17.06
C GLU A 61 2.50 -6.74 -16.73
N ALA A 62 3.11 -6.08 -17.73
CA ALA A 62 3.79 -4.80 -17.53
C ALA A 62 2.89 -3.70 -16.92
N TRP A 63 1.57 -3.83 -17.10
CA TRP A 63 0.60 -2.97 -16.44
C TRP A 63 0.70 -2.99 -14.91
N ASN A 64 0.96 -4.16 -14.31
CA ASN A 64 1.06 -4.30 -12.86
C ASN A 64 2.32 -3.62 -12.32
N LEU A 65 3.39 -3.58 -13.10
CA LEU A 65 4.61 -2.81 -12.76
C LEU A 65 4.33 -1.30 -12.71
N PHE A 66 3.58 -0.77 -13.69
CA PHE A 66 3.19 0.64 -13.70
C PHE A 66 2.29 0.97 -12.51
N PHE A 67 1.35 0.07 -12.17
CA PHE A 67 0.47 0.23 -11.02
C PHE A 67 1.25 0.29 -9.69
N VAL A 68 2.18 -0.66 -9.47
CA VAL A 68 3.02 -0.67 -8.26
C VAL A 68 3.91 0.57 -8.19
N LEU A 69 4.48 1.02 -9.31
CA LEU A 69 5.24 2.27 -9.37
C LEU A 69 4.38 3.47 -9.00
N GLY A 70 3.14 3.52 -9.49
CA GLY A 70 2.16 4.56 -9.15
C GLY A 70 1.84 4.59 -7.65
N ILE A 71 1.64 3.42 -7.02
CA ILE A 71 1.46 3.33 -5.56
C ILE A 71 2.70 3.85 -4.84
N PHE A 72 3.90 3.47 -5.28
CA PHE A 72 5.15 3.90 -4.66
C PHE A 72 5.29 5.43 -4.68
N ILE A 73 5.10 6.05 -5.85
CA ILE A 73 5.13 7.51 -6.01
C ILE A 73 4.03 8.16 -5.17
N GLY A 74 2.82 7.61 -5.17
CA GLY A 74 1.70 8.08 -4.35
C GLY A 74 2.01 8.06 -2.85
N GLY A 75 2.65 7.00 -2.37
CA GLY A 75 3.11 6.88 -0.97
C GLY A 75 4.18 7.92 -0.62
N VAL A 76 5.17 8.14 -1.50
CA VAL A 76 6.18 9.17 -1.31
C VAL A 76 5.55 10.56 -1.24
N ILE A 77 4.59 10.87 -2.12
CA ILE A 77 3.85 12.14 -2.08
C ILE A 77 3.05 12.26 -0.79
N ALA A 78 2.37 11.19 -0.37
CA ALA A 78 1.57 11.19 0.86
C ALA A 78 2.44 11.48 2.09
N ILE A 79 3.61 10.84 2.22
CA ILE A 79 4.52 11.06 3.35
C ILE A 79 5.11 12.47 3.32
N ASN A 80 5.53 12.98 2.17
CA ASN A 80 6.19 14.29 2.12
C ASN A 80 5.20 15.47 2.23
N LEU A 81 4.01 15.32 1.66
CA LEU A 81 3.07 16.44 1.48
C LEU A 81 1.85 16.35 2.40
N LEU A 82 1.39 15.13 2.72
CA LEU A 82 0.17 14.87 3.50
C LEU A 82 0.44 14.33 4.92
N SER A 83 1.71 14.23 5.35
CA SER A 83 2.03 13.87 6.74
C SER A 83 1.29 14.75 7.75
N ASN A 84 0.66 14.08 8.72
CA ASN A 84 -0.09 14.70 9.79
C ASN A 84 0.70 14.58 11.11
N PRO A 85 1.04 15.69 11.77
CA PRO A 85 1.76 15.67 13.06
C PRO A 85 0.86 15.32 14.26
N VAL A 86 -0.45 15.13 14.06
CA VAL A 86 -1.37 14.76 15.15
C VAL A 86 -1.06 13.33 15.59
N THR A 87 -0.63 13.20 16.85
CA THR A 87 -0.48 11.92 17.54
C THR A 87 -1.79 11.14 17.48
N MET A 88 -1.75 9.91 16.97
CA MET A 88 -2.92 9.04 16.95
C MET A 88 -3.50 8.87 18.36
N GLU A 89 -4.80 9.13 18.51
CA GLU A 89 -5.51 8.88 19.76
C GLU A 89 -5.76 7.38 19.92
N VAL A 90 -4.89 6.74 20.71
CA VAL A 90 -5.05 5.32 21.08
C VAL A 90 -6.08 5.22 22.20
N ASN A 91 -6.96 4.22 22.13
CA ASN A 91 -7.91 3.95 23.19
C ASN A 91 -7.17 3.66 24.52
N PRO A 92 -7.53 4.30 25.65
CA PRO A 92 -6.81 4.14 26.92
C PRO A 92 -6.77 2.70 27.44
N LYS A 93 -7.78 1.88 27.12
CA LYS A 93 -7.77 0.44 27.46
C LYS A 93 -6.65 -0.30 26.72
N LEU A 94 -6.49 -0.01 25.43
CA LEU A 94 -5.44 -0.59 24.59
C LEU A 94 -4.06 -0.12 25.04
N ALA A 95 -3.90 1.14 25.41
CA ALA A 95 -2.64 1.66 25.95
C ALA A 95 -2.23 0.94 27.26
N THR A 96 -3.20 0.61 28.12
CA THR A 96 -2.96 -0.12 29.37
C THR A 96 -2.54 -1.57 29.10
N GLU A 97 -3.19 -2.24 28.15
CA GLU A 97 -2.79 -3.60 27.74
C GLU A 97 -1.40 -3.62 27.09
N LEU A 98 -1.10 -2.67 26.19
CA LEU A 98 0.22 -2.52 25.56
C LEU A 98 1.33 -2.28 26.58
N ALA A 99 1.07 -1.48 27.62
CA ALA A 99 1.99 -1.30 28.73
C ALA A 99 2.27 -2.61 29.49
N GLY A 100 1.27 -3.48 29.62
CA GLY A 100 1.43 -4.83 30.18
C GLY A 100 2.35 -5.73 29.36
N TYR A 101 2.42 -5.52 28.04
CA TYR A 101 3.37 -6.20 27.15
C TYR A 101 4.74 -5.50 27.05
N GLY A 102 4.99 -4.45 27.84
CA GLY A 102 6.24 -3.69 27.82
C GLY A 102 6.33 -2.68 26.66
N ILE A 103 5.25 -2.41 25.95
CA ILE A 103 5.19 -1.48 24.82
C ILE A 103 4.76 -0.10 25.33
N ALA A 104 5.73 0.70 25.78
CA ALA A 104 5.50 2.03 26.32
C ALA A 104 5.58 3.17 25.27
N ASN A 105 6.21 2.92 24.12
CA ASN A 105 6.37 3.90 23.04
C ASN A 105 5.68 3.39 21.77
N TYR A 106 4.46 3.84 21.52
CA TYR A 106 3.67 3.49 20.33
C TYR A 106 3.59 4.61 19.28
N ASN A 107 4.27 5.74 19.50
CA ASN A 107 4.25 6.90 18.61
C ASN A 107 4.72 6.64 17.17
N ASN A 108 5.47 5.56 16.92
CA ASN A 108 5.98 5.17 15.59
C ASN A 108 5.70 3.69 15.25
N LEU A 109 4.94 2.98 16.09
CA LEU A 109 4.69 1.54 15.89
C LEU A 109 3.46 1.27 15.02
N VAL A 110 2.69 2.31 14.66
CA VAL A 110 1.54 2.26 13.77
C VAL A 110 1.47 3.57 12.98
#